data_AF-A0A2S2NK62-F1
#
_entry.id   AF-A0A2S2NK62-F1
#
_cell.length_a   1.000
_cell.length_b   1.000
_cell.length_c   1.000
_cell.angle_alpha   90.00
_cell.angle_beta   90.00
_cell.angle_gamma   90.00
#
_symmetry.space_group_name_H-M   'P 1'
#
loop_
_entity.id
_entity.type
_entity.pdbx_description
1 polymer ?
#
loop_
_entity_poly.entity_id
_entity_poly.type
_entity_poly.pdbx_seq_one_letter_code
_entity_poly.pdbx_strand_id
1 'polypeptide(L)'
;RLLYGAVIWSERVSQTKKSKNLLLQAKKVAALRVARCYSTVSIMASLVLARMPPVTLLADSRSRNALVKRAGVSPTKWVITADIVQRWQEVWVATPQGGVDKETHPRLIKVVVPRTEDRELSHG
;
A
#
# COMPACT_ATOMS: atom_id res chain seq x y z
N ARG A 1 20.61 -21.03 11.47
CA ARG A 1 20.83 -20.11 12.62
C ARG A 1 22.28 -19.62 12.60
N LEU A 2 22.55 -18.38 12.18
CA LEU A 2 23.92 -17.85 12.00
C LEU A 2 24.65 -17.53 13.32
N LEU A 3 23.90 -17.40 14.43
CA LEU A 3 24.40 -16.90 15.71
C LEU A 3 24.92 -17.98 16.68
N TYR A 4 24.84 -19.26 16.32
CA TYR A 4 25.17 -20.36 17.22
C TYR A 4 26.65 -20.36 17.68
N GLY A 5 27.55 -19.77 16.89
CA GLY A 5 28.96 -19.60 17.23
C GLY A 5 29.38 -18.17 17.57
N ALA A 6 28.43 -17.23 17.73
CA ALA A 6 28.73 -15.80 17.81
C ALA A 6 29.73 -15.43 18.91
N VAL A 7 29.66 -16.11 20.06
CA VAL A 7 30.55 -15.90 21.20
C VAL A 7 32.03 -16.15 20.84
N ILE A 8 32.32 -17.04 19.89
CA ILE A 8 33.69 -17.48 19.54
C ILE A 8 34.36 -16.52 18.53
N TRP A 9 33.55 -15.86 17.68
CA TRP A 9 34.06 -15.03 16.58
C TRP A 9 33.70 -13.55 16.69
N SER A 10 32.76 -13.14 17.56
CA SER A 10 32.30 -11.74 17.68
C SER A 10 33.44 -10.78 18.02
N GLU A 11 34.34 -11.20 18.91
CA GLU A 11 35.49 -10.41 19.35
C GLU A 11 36.49 -10.20 18.19
N ARG A 12 36.89 -11.29 17.51
CA ARG A 12 37.78 -11.24 16.34
C ARG A 12 37.19 -10.45 15.17
N VAL A 13 35.90 -10.58 14.92
CA VAL A 13 35.19 -9.77 13.91
C VAL A 13 35.19 -8.30 14.29
N SER A 14 35.11 -7.98 15.58
CA SER A 14 35.06 -6.60 16.06
C SER A 14 36.39 -5.86 15.96
N GLN A 15 37.49 -6.58 15.84
CA GLN A 15 38.84 -6.03 15.74
C GLN A 15 39.17 -5.53 14.31
N THR A 16 38.57 -6.13 13.27
CA THR A 16 38.95 -5.85 11.87
C THR A 16 37.81 -5.21 11.07
N LYS A 17 38.05 -4.03 10.47
CA LYS A 17 37.08 -3.32 9.62
C LYS A 17 36.59 -4.17 8.43
N LYS A 18 37.47 -4.97 7.83
CA LYS A 18 37.16 -5.88 6.72
C LYS A 18 36.10 -6.92 7.09
N SER A 19 36.25 -7.58 8.23
CA SER A 19 35.32 -8.62 8.72
C SER A 19 33.96 -8.04 9.07
N LYS A 20 33.91 -6.85 9.68
CA LYS A 20 32.66 -6.10 9.92
C LYS A 20 31.92 -5.79 8.63
N ASN A 21 32.64 -5.28 7.63
CA ASN A 21 32.05 -4.91 6.35
C ASN A 21 31.46 -6.12 5.62
N LEU A 22 32.12 -7.29 5.68
CA LEU A 22 31.63 -8.51 5.03
C LEU A 22 30.34 -9.03 5.67
N LEU A 23 30.25 -9.02 7.01
CA LEU A 23 29.01 -9.36 7.72
C LEU A 23 27.89 -8.34 7.47
N LEU A 24 28.25 -7.05 7.42
CA LEU A 24 27.29 -5.99 7.10
C LEU A 24 26.76 -6.15 5.67
N GLN A 25 27.60 -6.53 4.70
CA GLN A 25 27.18 -6.81 3.32
C GLN A 25 26.20 -8.00 3.27
N ALA A 26 26.51 -9.11 3.96
CA ALA A 26 25.60 -10.26 4.03
C ALA A 26 24.23 -9.87 4.63
N LYS A 27 24.24 -9.08 5.72
CA LYS A 27 23.01 -8.57 6.34
C LYS A 27 22.26 -7.60 5.42
N LYS A 28 22.97 -6.71 4.70
CA LYS A 28 22.38 -5.76 3.73
C LYS A 28 21.64 -6.48 2.61
N VAL A 29 22.19 -7.57 2.07
CA VAL A 29 21.53 -8.35 1.02
C VAL A 29 20.22 -8.97 1.53
N ALA A 30 20.23 -9.56 2.73
CA ALA A 30 19.01 -10.10 3.34
C ALA A 30 17.99 -8.99 3.63
N ALA A 31 18.42 -7.86 4.19
CA ALA A 31 17.56 -6.72 4.49
C ALA A 31 16.94 -6.10 3.22
N LEU A 32 17.73 -5.96 2.15
CA LEU A 32 17.25 -5.48 0.85
C LEU A 32 16.25 -6.44 0.21
N ARG A 33 16.45 -7.76 0.34
CA ARG A 33 15.48 -8.76 -0.13
C ARG A 33 14.17 -8.64 0.63
N VAL A 34 14.21 -8.51 1.96
CA VAL A 34 13.01 -8.29 2.78
C VAL A 34 12.31 -6.98 2.40
N ALA A 35 13.05 -5.87 2.29
CA ALA A 35 12.52 -4.59 1.85
C ALA A 35 11.90 -4.65 0.44
N ARG A 36 12.56 -5.35 -0.50
CA ARG A 36 12.04 -5.58 -1.84
C ARG A 36 10.79 -6.46 -1.82
N CYS A 37 10.78 -7.54 -1.05
CA CYS A 37 9.60 -8.38 -0.87
C CYS A 37 8.42 -7.58 -0.32
N TYR A 38 8.61 -6.70 0.65
CA TYR A 38 7.53 -5.81 1.11
C TYR A 38 7.10 -4.81 0.02
N SER A 39 8.02 -4.30 -0.80
CA SER A 39 7.68 -3.42 -1.93
C SER A 39 6.98 -4.14 -3.09
N THR A 40 7.18 -5.45 -3.27
CA THR A 40 6.61 -6.22 -4.39
C THR A 40 5.39 -7.02 -4.00
N VAL A 41 5.30 -7.54 -2.78
CA VAL A 41 4.20 -8.37 -2.30
C VAL A 41 2.89 -7.60 -2.31
N SER A 42 2.89 -6.28 -2.14
CA SER A 42 1.77 -5.51 -2.67
C SER A 42 2.03 -4.01 -2.69
N ILE A 43 2.47 -3.47 -3.83
CA ILE A 43 2.32 -2.03 -4.10
C ILE A 43 0.87 -1.62 -3.88
N MET A 44 -0.08 -2.48 -4.24
CA MET A 44 -1.51 -2.26 -4.01
C MET A 44 -1.89 -2.24 -2.52
N ALA A 45 -1.38 -3.14 -1.68
CA ALA A 45 -1.66 -3.10 -0.24
C ALA A 45 -0.87 -1.98 0.46
N SER A 46 0.34 -1.63 0.00
CA SER A 46 1.05 -0.43 0.47
C SER A 46 0.26 0.84 0.16
N LEU A 47 -0.34 0.92 -1.03
CA LEU A 47 -1.23 2.02 -1.43
C LEU A 47 -2.49 2.07 -0.55
N VAL A 48 -3.05 0.92 -0.17
CA VAL A 48 -4.20 0.86 0.74
C VAL A 48 -3.82 1.27 2.17
N LEU A 49 -2.69 0.79 2.68
CA LEU A 49 -2.16 1.19 3.98
C LEU A 49 -1.85 2.69 4.01
N ALA A 50 -1.35 3.25 2.90
CA ALA A 50 -1.11 4.68 2.75
C ALA A 50 -2.40 5.49 2.49
N ARG A 51 -3.56 4.84 2.29
CA ARG A 51 -4.84 5.46 1.88
C ARG A 51 -4.70 6.29 0.58
N MET A 52 -3.81 5.86 -0.31
CA MET A 52 -3.52 6.54 -1.57
C MET A 52 -4.01 5.69 -2.75
N PRO A 53 -5.00 6.13 -3.53
CA PRO A 53 -5.41 5.39 -4.71
C PRO A 53 -4.28 5.35 -5.76
N PRO A 54 -4.19 4.28 -6.56
CA PRO A 54 -3.18 4.15 -7.61
C PRO A 54 -3.19 5.32 -8.58
N VAL A 55 -2.00 5.75 -9.03
CA VAL A 55 -1.84 6.90 -9.93
C VAL A 55 -2.60 6.71 -11.25
N THR A 56 -2.66 5.48 -11.77
CA THR A 56 -3.41 5.13 -12.97
C THR A 56 -4.91 5.41 -12.82
N LEU A 57 -5.47 5.04 -11.67
CA LEU A 57 -6.88 5.27 -11.36
C LEU A 57 -7.19 6.76 -11.16
N LEU A 58 -6.28 7.50 -10.54
CA LEU A 58 -6.37 8.94 -10.40
C LEU A 58 -6.30 9.68 -11.74
N ALA A 59 -5.50 9.21 -12.70
CA ALA A 59 -5.42 9.78 -14.04
C ALA A 59 -6.73 9.56 -14.82
N ASP A 60 -7.28 8.35 -14.73
CA ASP A 60 -8.53 7.97 -15.38
C ASP A 60 -9.74 8.74 -14.82
N SER A 61 -9.82 8.92 -13.50
CA SER A 61 -10.81 9.79 -12.86
C SER A 61 -10.71 11.25 -13.32
N ARG A 62 -9.48 11.79 -13.43
CA ARG A 62 -9.27 13.16 -13.93
C ARG A 62 -9.71 13.33 -15.38
N SER A 63 -9.42 12.34 -16.23
CA SER A 63 -9.86 12.33 -17.63
C SER A 63 -11.39 12.38 -17.73
N ARG A 64 -12.09 11.49 -17.01
CA ARG A 64 -13.56 11.49 -16.96
C ARG A 64 -14.14 12.79 -16.44
N ASN A 65 -13.61 13.33 -15.35
CA ASN A 65 -14.10 14.59 -14.80
C ASN A 65 -13.90 15.75 -15.76
N ALA A 66 -12.82 15.77 -16.54
CA ALA A 66 -12.62 16.77 -17.58
C ALA A 66 -13.70 16.66 -18.67
N LEU A 67 -14.10 15.44 -19.05
CA LEU A 67 -15.20 15.21 -20.00
C LEU A 67 -16.57 15.65 -19.44
N VAL A 68 -16.87 15.30 -18.20
CA VAL A 68 -18.14 15.68 -17.54
C VAL A 68 -18.25 17.20 -17.38
N LYS A 69 -17.15 17.88 -17.02
CA LYS A 69 -17.09 19.34 -16.97
C LYS A 69 -17.30 19.98 -18.34
N ARG A 70 -16.73 19.39 -19.41
CA ARG A 70 -16.97 19.84 -20.80
C ARG A 70 -18.43 19.69 -21.21
N ALA A 71 -19.14 18.70 -20.67
CA ALA A 71 -20.57 18.51 -20.87
C ALA A 71 -21.46 19.43 -19.99
N GLY A 72 -20.87 20.40 -19.28
CA GLY A 72 -21.61 21.37 -18.46
C GLY A 72 -22.02 20.86 -17.08
N VAL A 73 -21.67 19.62 -16.73
CA VAL A 73 -21.97 19.03 -15.42
C VAL A 73 -20.75 19.21 -14.51
N SER A 74 -20.97 19.77 -13.32
CA SER A 74 -19.93 19.88 -12.29
C SER A 74 -20.18 18.83 -11.21
N PRO A 75 -19.54 17.65 -11.28
CA PRO A 75 -19.75 16.61 -10.29
C PRO A 75 -19.17 17.02 -8.94
N THR A 76 -19.95 16.80 -7.88
CA THR A 76 -19.52 17.04 -6.51
C THR A 76 -18.31 16.16 -6.16
N LYS A 77 -17.39 16.70 -5.35
CA LYS A 77 -16.17 16.00 -4.89
C LYS A 77 -16.44 14.59 -4.34
N TRP A 78 -17.59 14.38 -3.71
CA TRP A 78 -18.02 13.07 -3.18
C TRP A 78 -18.25 12.03 -4.28
N VAL A 79 -18.96 12.39 -5.35
CA VAL A 79 -19.26 11.49 -6.47
C VAL A 79 -17.97 11.00 -7.12
N ILE A 80 -17.02 11.91 -7.31
CA ILE A 80 -15.69 11.59 -7.84
C ILE A 80 -14.94 10.63 -6.91
N THR A 81 -15.01 10.87 -5.60
CA THR A 81 -14.30 10.06 -4.60
C THR A 81 -14.91 8.65 -4.49
N ALA A 82 -16.24 8.54 -4.53
CA ALA A 82 -16.95 7.27 -4.53
C ALA A 82 -16.63 6.43 -5.78
N ASP A 83 -16.61 7.06 -6.95
CA ASP A 83 -16.24 6.43 -8.23
C ASP A 83 -14.79 5.91 -8.24
N ILE A 84 -13.86 6.67 -7.62
CA ILE A 84 -12.48 6.20 -7.42
C ILE A 84 -12.44 4.99 -6.48
N VAL A 85 -13.15 5.03 -5.36
CA VAL A 85 -13.15 3.94 -4.37
C VAL A 85 -13.75 2.66 -4.95
N GLN A 86 -14.85 2.76 -5.70
CA GLN A 86 -15.49 1.62 -6.35
C GLN A 86 -14.54 0.94 -7.35
N ARG A 87 -13.92 1.71 -8.24
CA ARG A 87 -12.96 1.14 -9.21
C ARG A 87 -11.70 0.61 -8.54
N TRP A 88 -11.26 1.21 -7.44
CA TRP A 88 -10.12 0.70 -6.68
C TRP A 88 -10.44 -0.69 -6.10
N GLN A 89 -11.69 -0.90 -5.66
CA GLN A 89 -12.17 -2.20 -5.21
C GLN A 89 -12.24 -3.24 -6.35
N GLU A 90 -12.66 -2.85 -7.55
CA GLU A 90 -12.71 -3.72 -8.73
C GLU A 90 -11.32 -4.20 -9.16
N VAL A 91 -10.35 -3.27 -9.24
CA VAL A 91 -8.94 -3.60 -9.57
C VAL A 91 -8.36 -4.56 -8.53
N TRP A 92 -8.71 -4.39 -7.25
CA TRP A 92 -8.27 -5.27 -6.19
C TRP A 92 -8.82 -6.70 -6.34
N VAL A 93 -10.13 -6.84 -6.57
CA VAL A 93 -10.76 -8.16 -6.77
C VAL A 93 -10.22 -8.88 -8.00
N ALA A 94 -9.88 -8.13 -9.05
CA ALA A 94 -9.29 -8.66 -10.28
C ALA A 94 -7.80 -9.03 -10.14
N THR A 95 -7.11 -8.58 -9.09
CA THR A 95 -5.68 -8.86 -8.93
C THR A 95 -5.47 -10.26 -8.32
N PRO A 96 -4.81 -11.20 -9.01
CA PRO A 96 -4.55 -12.53 -8.48
C PRO A 96 -3.34 -12.47 -7.53
N GLN A 97 -3.53 -11.90 -6.34
CA GLN A 97 -2.50 -11.89 -5.30
C GLN A 97 -2.73 -13.06 -4.36
N GLY A 98 -1.86 -14.07 -4.50
CA GLY A 98 -1.83 -15.24 -3.65
C GLY A 98 -1.68 -14.87 -2.18
N GLY A 99 -2.55 -15.44 -1.36
CA GLY A 99 -2.27 -15.72 0.05
C GLY A 99 -2.80 -14.75 1.11
N VAL A 100 -3.37 -13.59 0.75
CA VAL A 100 -4.05 -12.74 1.73
C VAL A 100 -5.56 -12.84 1.52
N ASP A 101 -6.25 -13.25 2.56
CA ASP A 101 -7.68 -13.50 2.57
C ASP A 101 -8.48 -12.36 1.92
N LYS A 102 -9.27 -12.72 0.90
CA LYS A 102 -10.07 -11.81 0.07
C LYS A 102 -11.07 -11.01 0.90
N GLU A 103 -11.35 -11.43 2.14
CA GLU A 103 -12.33 -10.80 3.04
C GLU A 103 -11.78 -9.66 3.91
N THR A 104 -10.47 -9.60 4.16
CA THR A 104 -9.90 -8.66 5.16
C THR A 104 -9.77 -7.22 4.60
N HIS A 105 -9.52 -7.08 3.30
CA HIS A 105 -9.18 -5.80 2.66
C HIS A 105 -10.38 -4.90 2.24
N PRO A 106 -11.56 -5.42 1.83
CA PRO A 106 -12.75 -4.60 1.53
C PRO A 106 -13.21 -3.75 2.73
N ARG A 107 -12.92 -4.18 3.96
CA ARG A 107 -13.24 -3.43 5.17
C ARG A 107 -12.36 -2.18 5.35
N LEU A 108 -11.09 -2.23 4.93
CA LEU A 108 -10.16 -1.11 5.09
C LEU A 108 -10.40 0.02 4.06
N ILE A 109 -10.77 -0.35 2.83
CA ILE A 109 -11.08 0.64 1.77
C ILE A 109 -12.39 1.38 2.09
N LYS A 110 -13.40 0.70 2.65
CA LYS A 110 -14.65 1.34 3.10
C LYS A 110 -14.47 2.36 4.23
N VAL A 111 -13.41 2.24 5.04
CA VAL A 111 -13.03 3.22 6.11
C VAL A 111 -12.35 4.48 5.52
N VAL A 112 -12.05 4.49 4.22
CA VAL A 112 -11.53 5.68 3.53
C VAL A 112 -12.66 6.67 3.18
N VAL A 113 -13.89 6.20 3.06
CA VAL A 113 -15.07 7.04 2.89
C VAL A 113 -15.66 7.29 4.29
N PRO A 114 -15.77 8.55 4.75
CA PRO A 114 -16.53 8.82 5.96
C PRO A 114 -17.97 8.37 5.70
N ARG A 115 -18.43 7.40 6.50
CA ARG A 115 -19.81 6.94 6.53
C ARG A 115 -20.67 8.09 7.06
N THR A 116 -21.06 9.02 6.20
CA THR A 116 -22.03 10.06 6.54
C THR A 116 -23.42 9.58 6.15
N GLU A 117 -23.89 8.50 6.77
CA GLU A 117 -25.32 8.18 6.83
C GLU A 117 -25.95 8.66 8.16
N ASP A 118 -25.15 9.13 9.12
CA ASP A 118 -25.64 9.41 10.48
C ASP A 118 -25.88 10.91 10.79
N ARG A 119 -25.89 11.81 9.79
CA ARG A 119 -26.08 13.27 10.04
C ARG A 119 -27.28 13.95 9.40
N GLU A 120 -28.06 13.27 8.56
CA GLU A 120 -29.25 13.89 7.96
C GLU A 120 -30.58 13.48 8.64
N LEU A 121 -30.52 12.75 9.77
CA LEU A 121 -31.70 12.38 10.56
C LEU A 121 -31.83 13.13 11.91
N SER A 122 -31.13 14.25 12.11
CA SER A 122 -31.16 14.99 13.39
C SER A 122 -31.52 16.47 13.29
N HIS A 123 -32.02 16.94 12.15
CA HIS A 123 -32.72 18.23 12.06
C HIS A 123 -34.08 18.01 11.40
N GLY A 124 -35.00 17.50 12.20
CA GLY A 124 -36.41 17.90 12.11
C GLY A 124 -36.60 19.29 12.70
#